data_AF-A0A1Y3W333-F1
#
_entry.id   AF-A0A1Y3W333-F1
#
_cell.length_a   1.000
_cell.length_b   1.000
_cell.length_c   1.000
_cell.angle_alpha   90.00
_cell.angle_beta   90.00
_cell.angle_gamma   90.00
#
_symmetry.space_group_name_H-M   'P 1'
#
loop_
_entity.id
_entity.type
_entity.pdbx_description
1 polymer ?
#
loop_
_entity_poly.entity_id
_entity_poly.type
_entity_poly.pdbx_seq_one_letter_code
_entity_poly.pdbx_strand_id
1 'polypeptide(L)'
;MSVTVEIRQKSIFRKPLTLEDVIRLSGLSYGTADENFRLIERETGNCTLLYDPEKLARGMELSVNENAISLKLSLPTSKAEIRRFYEVVKLLCTTLKTKQFILEGQTQTLRDIDTLMQNDANASMGALEDLKQIFRPPCRQNLILFLIRSRGLRTGISC
;
A
#
# COMPACT_ATOMS: atom_id res chain seq x y z
N MET A 1 7.30 1.40 5.50
CA MET A 1 6.34 1.26 6.62
C MET A 1 5.12 0.51 6.09
N SER A 2 4.40 -0.24 6.90
CA SER A 2 3.18 -0.92 6.45
C SER A 2 2.14 -0.90 7.56
N VAL A 3 0.89 -1.13 7.18
CA VAL A 3 -0.24 -1.31 8.09
C VAL A 3 -0.82 -2.70 7.86
N THR A 4 -1.00 -3.45 8.93
CA THR A 4 -1.41 -4.85 8.93
C THR A 4 -2.69 -5.00 9.73
N VAL A 5 -3.71 -5.54 9.07
CA VAL A 5 -5.00 -5.90 9.66
C VAL A 5 -5.13 -7.40 9.72
N GLU A 6 -5.48 -7.93 10.88
CA GLU A 6 -5.86 -9.33 11.07
C GLU A 6 -7.34 -9.42 11.48
N ILE A 7 -8.09 -10.28 10.81
CA ILE A 7 -9.50 -10.57 11.11
C ILE A 7 -9.62 -12.04 11.48
N ARG A 8 -9.95 -12.31 12.74
CA ARG A 8 -10.11 -13.69 13.25
C ARG A 8 -11.35 -14.37 12.69
N GLN A 9 -11.18 -15.60 12.21
CA GLN A 9 -12.23 -16.47 11.71
C GLN A 9 -12.79 -17.31 12.86
N LYS A 10 -13.89 -16.89 13.48
CA LYS A 10 -14.52 -17.67 14.56
C LYS A 10 -15.23 -18.90 13.99
N SER A 11 -14.57 -20.06 14.05
CA SER A 11 -14.98 -21.32 13.42
C SER A 11 -16.02 -22.15 14.21
N ILE A 12 -16.94 -21.54 14.96
CA ILE A 12 -17.84 -22.33 15.83
C ILE A 12 -19.00 -22.96 15.01
N PHE A 13 -19.45 -22.33 13.92
CA PHE A 13 -20.58 -22.83 13.12
C PHE A 13 -20.48 -22.59 11.60
N ARG A 14 -19.42 -21.95 11.10
CA ARG A 14 -19.25 -21.64 9.68
C ARG A 14 -17.90 -22.10 9.20
N LYS A 15 -17.87 -22.54 7.94
CA LYS A 15 -16.62 -22.83 7.24
C LYS A 15 -15.77 -21.54 7.21
N PRO A 16 -14.46 -21.62 7.57
CA PRO A 16 -13.56 -20.49 7.39
C PRO A 16 -13.50 -20.10 5.90
N LEU A 17 -13.37 -18.81 5.64
CA LEU A 17 -13.16 -18.29 4.29
C LEU A 17 -11.80 -18.76 3.80
N THR A 18 -11.75 -19.24 2.55
CA THR A 18 -10.50 -19.55 1.86
C THR A 18 -9.92 -18.30 1.19
N LEU A 19 -8.70 -18.41 0.67
CA LEU A 19 -8.07 -17.35 -0.12
C LEU A 19 -8.96 -16.94 -1.31
N GLU A 20 -9.50 -17.94 -2.02
CA GLU A 20 -10.38 -17.75 -3.19
C GLU A 20 -11.70 -17.09 -2.80
N ASP A 21 -12.26 -17.42 -1.63
CA ASP A 21 -13.46 -16.76 -1.13
C ASP A 21 -13.20 -15.27 -0.90
N VAL A 22 -12.06 -14.91 -0.31
CA VAL A 22 -11.68 -13.51 -0.07
C VAL A 22 -11.45 -12.76 -1.38
N ILE A 23 -10.73 -13.36 -2.33
CA ILE A 23 -10.53 -12.80 -3.69
C ILE A 23 -11.89 -12.51 -4.33
N ARG A 24 -12.78 -13.51 -4.38
CA ARG A 24 -14.11 -13.38 -4.99
C ARG A 24 -14.96 -12.31 -4.29
N LEU A 25 -14.93 -12.25 -2.96
CA LEU A 25 -15.68 -11.25 -2.20
C LEU A 25 -15.17 -9.84 -2.45
N SER A 26 -13.85 -9.65 -2.51
CA SER A 26 -13.24 -8.33 -2.69
C SER A 26 -13.64 -7.65 -4.00
N GLY A 27 -13.91 -8.44 -5.05
CA GLY A 27 -14.15 -7.93 -6.40
C GLY A 27 -12.95 -7.23 -7.03
N LEU A 28 -11.75 -7.40 -6.45
CA LEU A 28 -10.49 -6.84 -6.95
C LEU A 28 -9.80 -7.82 -7.90
N SER A 29 -8.90 -7.29 -8.72
CA SER A 29 -7.95 -8.14 -9.45
C SER A 29 -6.92 -8.68 -8.47
N TYR A 30 -6.33 -9.81 -8.82
CA TYR A 30 -5.33 -10.48 -7.98
C TYR A 30 -4.17 -11.00 -8.80
N GLY A 31 -3.06 -11.26 -8.13
CA GLY A 31 -1.87 -11.83 -8.72
C GLY A 31 -0.79 -12.07 -7.66
N THR A 32 0.33 -12.64 -8.07
CA THR A 32 1.50 -12.82 -7.21
C THR A 32 2.75 -12.31 -7.91
N ALA A 33 3.78 -11.98 -7.14
CA ALA A 33 5.05 -11.54 -7.71
C ALA A 33 5.92 -12.75 -8.08
N ASP A 34 6.50 -12.73 -9.29
CA ASP A 34 7.56 -13.66 -9.66
C ASP A 34 8.88 -13.33 -8.95
N GLU A 35 9.91 -14.15 -9.20
CA GLU A 35 11.26 -13.96 -8.66
C GLU A 35 11.93 -12.63 -9.08
N ASN A 36 11.40 -11.97 -10.11
CA ASN A 36 11.84 -10.68 -10.62
C ASN A 36 10.92 -9.52 -10.19
N PHE A 37 10.02 -9.75 -9.24
CA PHE A 37 9.02 -8.79 -8.74
C PHE A 37 8.04 -8.31 -9.80
N ARG A 38 7.84 -9.08 -10.87
CA ARG A 38 6.80 -8.84 -11.88
C ARG A 38 5.50 -9.47 -11.42
N LEU A 39 4.40 -8.75 -11.61
CA LEU A 39 3.08 -9.26 -11.30
C LEU A 39 2.68 -10.33 -12.31
N ILE A 40 2.43 -11.54 -11.82
CA ILE A 40 1.73 -12.59 -12.55
C ILE A 40 0.25 -12.51 -12.15
N GLU A 41 -0.56 -12.05 -13.08
CA GLU A 41 -1.99 -11.87 -12.85
C GLU A 41 -2.72 -13.21 -12.74
N ARG A 42 -3.79 -13.23 -11.94
CA ARG A 42 -4.68 -14.38 -11.74
C ARG A 42 -4.03 -15.63 -11.15
N GLU A 43 -2.82 -15.49 -10.63
CA GLU A 43 -2.13 -16.52 -9.85
C GLU A 43 -2.09 -16.16 -8.37
N THR A 44 -2.16 -17.19 -7.53
CA THR A 44 -1.99 -17.08 -6.08
C THR A 44 -0.68 -17.73 -5.68
N GLY A 45 0.02 -17.13 -4.75
CA GLY A 45 1.29 -17.65 -4.22
C GLY A 45 1.56 -17.14 -2.82
N ASN A 46 2.81 -17.25 -2.37
CA ASN A 46 3.24 -16.80 -1.04
C ASN A 46 2.93 -15.33 -0.78
N CYS A 47 3.02 -14.49 -1.81
CA CYS A 47 2.68 -13.06 -1.76
C CYS A 47 1.55 -12.79 -2.76
N THR A 48 0.31 -13.10 -2.36
CA THR A 48 -0.87 -12.80 -3.17
C THR A 48 -1.29 -11.35 -2.93
N LEU A 49 -1.45 -10.57 -4.00
CA LEU A 49 -1.86 -9.18 -3.98
C LEU A 49 -3.31 -9.06 -4.45
N LEU A 50 -4.08 -8.19 -3.79
CA LEU A 50 -5.34 -7.66 -4.30
C LEU A 50 -5.11 -6.22 -4.78
N TYR A 51 -5.55 -5.88 -5.98
CA TYR A 51 -5.33 -4.56 -6.56
C TYR A 51 -6.46 -4.12 -7.51
N ASP A 52 -6.54 -2.82 -7.74
CA ASP A 52 -7.44 -2.20 -8.71
C ASP A 52 -6.65 -1.91 -10.01
N PRO A 53 -6.95 -2.58 -11.14
CA PRO A 53 -6.17 -2.43 -12.38
C PRO A 53 -6.28 -1.02 -12.99
N GLU A 54 -7.31 -0.25 -12.63
CA GLU A 54 -7.55 1.10 -13.13
C GLU A 54 -6.80 2.18 -12.31
N LYS A 55 -6.04 1.76 -11.29
CA LYS A 55 -5.30 2.67 -10.39
C LYS A 55 -3.84 2.27 -10.33
N LEU A 56 -2.96 3.26 -10.52
CA LEU A 56 -1.53 3.11 -10.26
C LEU A 56 -1.30 2.99 -8.75
N ALA A 57 -1.25 1.75 -8.26
CA ALA A 57 -1.10 1.43 -6.85
C ALA A 57 -0.41 0.07 -6.69
N ARG A 58 0.13 -0.23 -5.50
CA ARG A 58 0.86 -1.50 -5.25
C ARG A 58 -0.08 -2.65 -4.91
N GLY A 59 -1.32 -2.33 -4.53
CA GLY A 59 -2.27 -3.28 -3.96
C GLY A 59 -2.03 -3.53 -2.48
N MET A 60 -2.82 -4.46 -1.95
CA MET A 60 -2.71 -4.97 -0.58
C MET A 60 -2.37 -6.46 -0.62
N GLU A 61 -1.40 -6.84 0.21
CA GLU A 61 -1.01 -8.24 0.37
C GLU A 61 -2.08 -8.98 1.18
N LEU A 62 -2.47 -10.15 0.71
CA LEU A 62 -3.48 -11.02 1.29
C LEU A 62 -2.84 -12.34 1.70
N SER A 63 -3.08 -12.72 2.95
CA SER A 63 -2.79 -14.06 3.46
C SER A 63 -3.99 -14.58 4.23
N VAL A 64 -4.35 -15.85 4.01
CA VAL A 64 -5.48 -16.49 4.67
C VAL A 64 -5.02 -17.81 5.26
N ASN A 65 -5.31 -18.01 6.55
CA ASN A 65 -5.18 -19.30 7.20
C ASN A 65 -6.51 -19.68 7.87
N GLU A 66 -6.58 -20.88 8.43
CA GLU A 66 -7.79 -21.41 9.08
C GLU A 66 -8.35 -20.52 10.21
N ASN A 67 -7.49 -19.74 10.87
CA ASN A 67 -7.83 -18.97 12.07
C ASN A 67 -8.02 -17.48 11.79
N ALA A 68 -7.42 -16.94 10.74
CA ALA A 68 -7.38 -15.52 10.46
C ALA A 68 -7.17 -15.18 8.98
N ILE A 69 -7.67 -14.01 8.61
CA ILE A 69 -7.38 -13.33 7.34
C ILE A 69 -6.47 -12.15 7.67
N SER A 70 -5.33 -12.05 7.00
CA SER A 70 -4.38 -10.95 7.13
C SER A 70 -4.33 -10.13 5.85
N LEU A 71 -4.44 -8.82 6.01
CA LEU A 71 -4.32 -7.84 4.94
C LEU A 71 -3.21 -6.85 5.31
N LYS A 72 -2.29 -6.60 4.39
CA LYS A 72 -1.19 -5.67 4.61
C LYS A 72 -1.10 -4.63 3.50
N LEU A 73 -1.08 -3.37 3.90
CA LEU A 73 -0.95 -2.22 3.02
C LEU A 73 0.42 -1.56 3.21
N SER A 74 1.16 -1.38 2.12
CA SER A 74 2.44 -0.68 2.17
C SER A 74 2.24 0.84 2.18
N LEU A 75 2.90 1.54 3.11
CA LEU A 75 2.93 2.99 3.22
C LEU A 75 4.34 3.57 2.95
N PRO A 76 4.44 4.81 2.42
CA PRO A 76 3.36 5.73 2.08
C PRO A 76 2.59 5.30 0.82
N THR A 77 1.30 5.62 0.76
CA THR A 77 0.47 5.38 -0.42
C THR A 77 -0.64 6.42 -0.62
N SER A 78 -1.43 6.27 -1.68
CA SER A 78 -2.53 7.16 -2.03
C SER A 78 -3.73 6.99 -1.09
N LYS A 79 -4.48 8.08 -0.87
CA LYS A 79 -5.74 8.07 -0.11
C LYS A 79 -6.77 7.10 -0.70
N ALA A 80 -6.77 6.94 -2.03
CA ALA A 80 -7.67 6.02 -2.72
C ALA A 80 -7.36 4.56 -2.37
N GLU A 81 -6.08 4.19 -2.31
CA GLU A 81 -5.67 2.83 -1.95
C GLU A 81 -5.95 2.55 -0.46
N ILE A 82 -5.68 3.51 0.44
CA ILE A 82 -6.05 3.41 1.86
C ILE A 82 -7.55 3.19 2.02
N ARG A 83 -8.37 3.98 1.32
CA ARG A 83 -9.83 3.80 1.35
C ARG A 83 -10.24 2.41 0.89
N ARG A 84 -9.69 1.94 -0.23
CA ARG A 84 -9.99 0.60 -0.77
C ARG A 84 -9.61 -0.51 0.20
N PHE A 85 -8.47 -0.38 0.86
CA PHE A 85 -8.02 -1.30 1.91
C PHE A 85 -9.04 -1.43 3.04
N TYR A 86 -9.49 -0.31 3.60
CA TYR A 86 -10.49 -0.34 4.68
C TYR A 86 -11.89 -0.75 4.22
N GLU A 87 -12.25 -0.52 2.95
CA GLU A 87 -13.48 -1.05 2.35
C GLU A 87 -13.47 -2.60 2.33
N VAL A 88 -12.33 -3.22 1.96
CA VAL A 88 -12.15 -4.68 2.01
C VAL A 88 -12.21 -5.18 3.46
N VAL A 89 -11.54 -4.51 4.41
CA VAL A 89 -11.62 -4.87 5.84
C VAL A 89 -13.06 -4.87 6.33
N LYS A 90 -13.81 -3.80 6.03
CA LYS A 90 -15.22 -3.65 6.44
C LYS A 90 -16.11 -4.74 5.83
N LEU A 91 -15.89 -5.08 4.55
CA LEU A 91 -16.58 -6.16 3.86
C LEU A 91 -16.33 -7.51 4.53
N LEU A 92 -15.07 -7.85 4.82
CA LEU A 92 -14.70 -9.12 5.44
C LEU A 92 -15.25 -9.24 6.87
N CYS A 93 -15.13 -8.19 7.68
CA CYS A 93 -15.73 -8.17 9.01
C CYS A 93 -17.25 -8.37 8.97
N THR A 94 -17.94 -7.71 8.03
CA THR A 94 -19.40 -7.85 7.85
C THR A 94 -19.77 -9.27 7.43
N THR A 95 -19.01 -9.87 6.51
CA THR A 95 -19.20 -11.25 6.04
C THR A 95 -19.02 -12.26 7.18
N LEU A 96 -17.99 -12.08 8.00
CA LEU A 96 -17.71 -12.90 9.19
C LEU A 96 -18.61 -12.57 10.38
N LYS A 97 -19.50 -11.56 10.27
CA LYS A 97 -20.37 -11.05 11.34
C LYS A 97 -19.58 -10.65 12.60
N THR A 98 -18.38 -10.09 12.43
CA THR A 98 -17.59 -9.48 13.51
C THR A 98 -17.59 -7.96 13.39
N LYS A 99 -17.51 -7.27 14.52
CA LYS A 99 -17.37 -5.81 14.59
C LYS A 99 -15.94 -5.37 14.92
N GLN A 100 -15.06 -6.33 15.15
CA GLN A 100 -13.69 -6.11 15.63
C GLN A 100 -12.70 -6.76 14.67
N PHE A 101 -11.54 -6.12 14.56
CA PHE A 101 -10.34 -6.60 13.87
C PHE A 101 -9.11 -6.17 14.67
N ILE A 102 -7.96 -6.74 14.36
CA ILE A 102 -6.68 -6.41 14.98
C ILE A 102 -5.91 -5.56 13.99
N LEU A 103 -5.46 -4.38 14.40
CA LEU A 103 -4.60 -3.49 13.62
C LEU A 103 -3.28 -3.34 14.38
N GLU A 104 -2.17 -3.74 13.76
CA GLU A 104 -0.84 -3.64 14.40
C GLU A 104 -0.82 -4.23 15.83
N GLY A 105 -1.48 -5.38 16.01
CA GLY A 105 -1.59 -6.07 17.31
C GLY A 105 -2.63 -5.51 18.28
N GLN A 106 -3.30 -4.39 17.97
CA GLN A 106 -4.32 -3.76 18.82
C GLN A 106 -5.73 -4.05 18.32
N THR A 107 -6.66 -4.33 19.22
CA THR A 107 -8.06 -4.53 18.85
C THR A 107 -8.71 -3.19 18.49
N GLN A 108 -9.28 -3.13 17.29
CA GLN A 108 -10.01 -1.98 16.75
C GLN A 108 -11.44 -2.38 16.40
N THR A 109 -12.31 -1.40 16.21
CA THR A 109 -13.70 -1.63 15.80
C THR A 109 -14.01 -1.00 14.45
N LEU A 110 -15.06 -1.49 13.79
CA LEU A 110 -15.55 -0.92 12.53
C LEU A 110 -15.95 0.57 12.64
N ARG A 111 -16.19 1.09 13.84
CA ARG A 111 -16.51 2.51 14.08
C ARG A 111 -15.28 3.39 13.96
N ASP A 112 -14.10 2.83 14.19
CA ASP A 112 -12.84 3.58 14.24
C ASP A 112 -12.21 3.73 12.84
N ILE A 113 -12.72 2.99 11.84
CA ILE A 113 -12.17 2.94 10.47
C ILE A 113 -11.98 4.33 9.86
N ASP A 114 -12.94 5.25 10.01
CA ASP A 114 -12.82 6.58 9.41
C ASP A 114 -11.64 7.38 10.01
N THR A 115 -11.44 7.26 11.32
CA THR A 115 -10.29 7.85 12.03
C THR A 115 -8.98 7.18 11.60
N LEU A 116 -8.96 5.85 11.49
CA LEU A 116 -7.79 5.08 11.07
C LEU A 116 -7.37 5.43 9.63
N MET A 117 -8.33 5.52 8.72
CA MET A 117 -8.11 5.99 7.34
C MET A 117 -7.46 7.37 7.30
N GLN A 118 -7.93 8.30 8.13
CA GLN A 118 -7.37 9.65 8.19
C GLN A 118 -5.95 9.65 8.76
N ASN A 119 -5.69 8.83 9.80
CA ASN A 119 -4.36 8.69 10.39
C ASN A 119 -3.36 8.14 9.37
N ASP A 120 -3.71 7.09 8.64
CA ASP A 120 -2.83 6.48 7.62
C ASP A 120 -2.59 7.41 6.43
N ALA A 121 -3.60 8.21 6.05
CA ALA A 121 -3.46 9.23 5.02
C ALA A 121 -2.51 10.35 5.47
N ASN A 122 -2.63 10.81 6.72
CA ASN A 122 -1.74 11.81 7.30
C ASN A 122 -0.31 11.28 7.43
N ALA A 123 -0.14 10.05 7.91
CA ALA A 123 1.17 9.39 8.02
C ALA A 123 1.84 9.23 6.65
N SER A 124 1.07 8.87 5.62
CA SER A 124 1.57 8.78 4.25
C SER A 124 2.02 10.13 3.71
N MET A 125 1.26 11.21 3.95
CA MET A 125 1.66 12.56 3.54
C MET A 125 2.90 13.03 4.30
N GLY A 126 2.94 12.86 5.62
CA GLY A 126 4.08 13.25 6.46
C GLY A 126 5.37 12.58 6.00
N ALA A 127 5.33 11.27 5.74
CA ALA A 127 6.48 10.54 5.22
C ALA A 127 6.98 11.08 3.85
N LEU A 128 6.06 11.50 2.98
CA LEU A 128 6.43 12.12 1.69
C LEU A 128 7.00 13.53 1.87
N GLU A 129 6.51 14.30 2.85
CA GLU A 129 7.04 15.63 3.19
C GLU A 129 8.46 15.53 3.76
N ASP A 130 8.71 14.57 4.65
CA ASP A 130 10.04 14.31 5.20
C ASP A 130 11.03 13.92 4.10
N LEU A 131 10.61 13.05 3.17
CA LEU A 131 11.43 12.69 2.01
C LEU A 131 11.77 13.92 1.15
N LYS A 132 10.83 14.84 0.94
CA LYS A 132 11.11 16.09 0.20
C LYS A 132 12.17 16.95 0.89
N GLN A 133 12.28 16.92 2.21
CA GLN A 133 13.31 17.68 2.92
C GLN A 133 14.70 17.06 2.71
N ILE A 134 14.79 15.73 2.63
CA ILE A 134 16.04 15.01 2.32
C ILE A 134 16.49 15.29 0.88
N PHE A 135 15.54 15.33 -0.07
CA PHE A 135 15.84 15.59 -1.49
C PHE A 135 15.91 17.08 -1.85
N ARG A 136 15.67 18.00 -0.91
CA ARG A 136 15.95 19.42 -1.15
C ARG A 136 17.47 19.59 -1.20
N PRO A 137 18.06 19.92 -2.35
CA PRO A 137 19.48 20.23 -2.38
C PRO A 137 19.73 21.41 -1.44
N PRO A 138 20.86 21.44 -0.70
CA PRO A 138 21.28 22.66 -0.02
C PRO A 138 21.31 23.79 -1.05
N CYS A 139 20.80 24.95 -0.63
CA CYS A 139 20.55 26.14 -1.43
C CYS A 139 21.46 26.32 -2.65
N ARG A 140 20.80 26.66 -3.77
CA ARG A 140 21.38 27.20 -5.01
C ARG A 140 22.63 28.06 -4.79
N GLN A 141 23.82 27.51 -5.00
CA GLN A 141 24.99 28.30 -5.40
C GLN A 141 25.82 27.70 -6.55
N ASN A 142 25.68 26.42 -6.90
CA ASN A 142 26.57 25.81 -7.90
C ASN A 142 25.97 25.42 -9.25
N LEU A 143 24.66 25.59 -9.49
CA LEU A 143 24.09 25.27 -10.82
C LEU A 143 24.41 26.34 -11.87
N ILE A 144 24.71 27.58 -11.46
CA ILE A 144 25.17 28.63 -12.40
C ILE A 144 26.63 28.37 -12.82
N LEU A 145 27.47 27.78 -11.96
CA LEU A 145 28.87 27.52 -12.29
C LEU A 145 29.04 26.43 -13.38
N PHE A 146 28.13 25.47 -13.48
CA PHE A 146 28.18 24.42 -14.49
C PHE A 146 27.71 24.89 -15.88
N LEU A 147 26.77 25.85 -15.93
CA LEU A 147 26.29 26.45 -17.18
C LEU A 147 27.22 27.55 -17.71
N ILE A 148 27.99 28.22 -16.86
CA ILE A 148 29.01 29.20 -17.31
C ILE A 148 30.25 28.48 -17.84
N ARG A 149 30.68 27.35 -17.25
CA ARG A 149 31.87 26.62 -17.71
C ARG A 149 31.69 25.91 -19.07
N SER A 150 30.45 25.62 -19.47
CA SER A 150 30.12 25.00 -20.76
C SER A 150 29.92 26.00 -21.91
N ARG A 151 29.90 27.32 -21.62
CA ARG A 151 29.89 28.39 -22.64
C ARG A 151 31.24 29.07 -22.86
N GLY A 152 32.31 28.63 -22.20
CA GLY A 152 33.66 29.17 -22.34
C GLY A 152 34.57 28.51 -23.39
N LEU A 153 34.07 27.53 -24.15
CA LEU A 153 34.84 26.82 -25.20
C LEU A 153 34.19 27.05 -26.56
N ARG A 154 34.25 28.30 -27.04
CA ARG A 154 34.17 28.67 -28.46
C ARG A 154 34.53 30.15 -28.61
N THR A 155 35.80 30.41 -28.86
CA THR A 155 36.30 31.30 -29.93
C THR A 155 37.82 31.16 -29.94
N GLY A 156 38.33 30.48 -30.98
CA GLY A 156 39.66 30.79 -31.47
C GLY A 156 39.60 32.07 -32.31
N ILE A 157 40.73 32.76 -32.38
CA ILE A 157 41.31 33.66 -33.41
C ILE A 157 42.43 34.39 -32.65
N SER A 158 43.71 34.01 -32.81
CA SER A 158 44.67 34.46 -33.83
C SER A 158 45.17 35.90 -33.63
N CYS A 159 46.51 36.01 -33.64
CA CYS A 159 47.40 37.17 -33.41
C CYS A 159 47.66 37.57 -31.96
#